data_AF-A0A961UNV0-F1
#
_entry.id   AF-A0A961UNV0-F1
#
_cell.length_a   1.000
_cell.length_b   1.000
_cell.length_c   1.000
_cell.angle_alpha   90.00
_cell.angle_beta   90.00
_cell.angle_gamma   90.00
#
_symmetry.space_group_name_H-M   'P 1'
#
loop_
_entity.id
_entity.type
_entity.pdbx_description
1 polymer ?
#
loop_
_entity_poly.entity_id
_entity_poly.type
_entity_poly.pdbx_seq_one_letter_code
_entity_poly.pdbx_strand_id
1 'polypeptide(L)'
;MRTVYVLIALAGAALLLWQPEMVRDVAFFVVTSIFHVTPIVIPGVVLTAWIMASGAGGQVAAVFNGKTAWTVLASSVVGALLPVCGVTVLPLMAGLLAGGVPLAPVMAFWLSSPITGPALLSATVATLGWSFAIGKMLAAIGLGIFGGAVTGVFAGRAWNRSPLRTNRLVGSFGEAGGCGSPVPFDPLIWRDRERVARFVRSLWSTTRFMLLVLTPAFAAEFLLNAWLQPDALVAYVGRGSVFAVPLAVIVGAPAYVDGYAALPLTRALMEHGMSSAAAMAFLVSGGVVSIWGAMAIFPVLKLKPFLLYLFLAASGSMASGWLFGFLQ
;
A
#
# COMPACT_ATOMS: atom_id res chain seq x y z
N MET A 1 0.51 -8.49 -20.57
CA MET A 1 1.62 -9.02 -19.74
C MET A 1 2.95 -9.06 -20.50
N ARG A 2 3.03 -9.58 -21.73
CA ARG A 2 4.27 -9.52 -22.55
C ARG A 2 4.81 -8.09 -22.78
N THR A 3 3.92 -7.11 -22.98
CA THR A 3 4.30 -5.72 -23.27
C THR A 3 5.07 -5.03 -22.14
N VAL A 4 4.78 -5.36 -20.88
CA VAL A 4 5.48 -4.78 -19.72
C VAL A 4 6.91 -5.31 -19.60
N TYR A 5 7.11 -6.62 -19.81
CA TYR A 5 8.45 -7.22 -19.87
C TYR A 5 9.28 -6.65 -21.03
N VAL A 6 8.65 -6.43 -22.19
CA VAL A 6 9.32 -5.85 -23.36
C VAL A 6 9.69 -4.39 -23.11
N LEU A 7 8.83 -3.60 -22.47
CA LEU A 7 9.12 -2.20 -22.12
C LEU A 7 10.20 -2.07 -21.05
N ILE A 8 10.17 -2.92 -20.01
CA ILE A 8 11.23 -2.96 -18.98
C ILE A 8 12.55 -3.44 -19.58
N ALA A 9 12.52 -4.46 -20.45
CA ALA A 9 13.71 -4.94 -21.14
C ALA A 9 14.28 -3.91 -22.13
N LEU A 10 13.42 -3.17 -22.84
CA LEU A 10 13.84 -2.10 -23.75
C LEU A 10 14.37 -0.88 -22.99
N ALA A 11 13.74 -0.48 -21.88
CA ALA A 11 14.24 0.59 -21.03
C ALA A 11 15.58 0.19 -20.37
N GLY A 12 15.69 -1.05 -19.87
CA GLY A 12 16.93 -1.60 -19.34
C GLY A 12 18.03 -1.70 -20.39
N ALA A 13 17.70 -2.12 -21.62
CA ALA A 13 18.66 -2.17 -22.74
C ALA A 13 19.09 -0.76 -23.21
N ALA A 14 18.18 0.22 -23.23
CA ALA A 14 18.50 1.60 -23.55
C ALA A 14 19.41 2.26 -22.50
N LEU A 15 19.20 1.94 -21.21
CA LEU A 15 20.08 2.36 -20.12
C LEU A 15 21.45 1.68 -20.17
N LEU A 16 21.50 0.38 -20.53
CA LEU A 16 22.73 -0.39 -20.73
C LEU A 16 23.63 0.20 -21.82
N LEU A 17 23.03 0.77 -22.86
CA LEU A 17 23.74 1.39 -23.98
C LEU A 17 24.28 2.79 -23.65
N TRP A 18 23.77 3.44 -22.59
CA TRP A 18 24.14 4.82 -22.24
C TRP A 18 25.11 4.91 -21.06
N GLN A 19 24.95 4.10 -19.99
CA GLN A 19 25.87 4.06 -18.84
C GLN A 19 25.95 2.66 -18.20
N PRO A 20 26.98 1.86 -18.48
CA PRO A 20 27.08 0.48 -17.99
C PRO A 20 27.28 0.37 -16.46
N GLU A 21 27.92 1.37 -15.83
CA GLU A 21 28.11 1.41 -14.38
C GLU A 21 26.78 1.59 -13.63
N MET A 22 25.90 2.48 -14.10
CA MET A 22 24.62 2.78 -13.45
C MET A 22 23.66 1.58 -13.47
N VAL A 23 23.72 0.74 -14.50
CA VAL A 23 22.90 -0.49 -14.57
C VAL A 23 23.33 -1.51 -13.51
N ARG A 24 24.63 -1.62 -13.23
CA ARG A 24 25.15 -2.52 -12.20
C ARG A 24 24.70 -2.06 -10.81
N ASP A 25 24.72 -0.76 -10.55
CA ASP A 25 24.26 -0.19 -9.28
C ASP A 25 22.75 -0.33 -9.09
N VAL A 26 21.96 -0.08 -10.13
CA VAL A 26 20.51 -0.32 -10.13
C VAL A 26 20.21 -1.80 -9.87
N ALA A 27 20.88 -2.71 -10.57
CA ALA A 27 20.67 -4.14 -10.41
C ALA A 27 21.05 -4.62 -9.00
N PHE A 28 22.18 -4.13 -8.48
CA PHE A 28 22.62 -4.44 -7.12
C PHE A 28 21.64 -3.89 -6.07
N PHE A 29 21.15 -2.65 -6.24
CA PHE A 29 20.15 -2.06 -5.36
C PHE A 29 18.84 -2.86 -5.39
N VAL A 30 18.31 -3.16 -6.57
CA VAL A 30 17.08 -3.94 -6.72
C VAL A 30 17.20 -5.32 -6.06
N VAL A 31 18.31 -6.04 -6.30
CA VAL A 31 18.55 -7.36 -5.70
C VAL A 31 18.65 -7.24 -4.17
N THR A 32 19.42 -6.28 -3.66
CA THR A 32 19.62 -6.08 -2.23
C THR A 32 18.31 -5.69 -1.53
N SER A 33 17.52 -4.79 -2.13
CA SER A 33 16.20 -4.39 -1.63
C SER A 33 15.22 -5.56 -1.64
N ILE A 34 15.22 -6.40 -2.68
CA ILE A 34 14.43 -7.64 -2.71
C ILE A 34 14.84 -8.55 -1.55
N PHE A 35 16.14 -8.81 -1.35
CA PHE A 35 16.61 -9.65 -0.25
C PHE A 35 16.24 -9.10 1.13
N HIS A 36 16.24 -7.78 1.31
CA HIS A 36 15.90 -7.16 2.58
C HIS A 36 14.39 -7.16 2.87
N VAL A 37 13.56 -7.04 1.84
CA VAL A 37 12.10 -7.03 1.94
C VAL A 37 11.51 -8.45 1.97
N THR A 38 12.20 -9.43 1.40
CA THR A 38 11.77 -10.84 1.33
C THR A 38 11.39 -11.44 2.70
N PRO A 39 12.17 -11.28 3.79
CA PRO A 39 11.81 -11.79 5.12
C PRO A 39 10.49 -11.25 5.66
N ILE A 40 10.13 -10.01 5.30
CA ILE A 40 8.90 -9.34 5.73
C ILE A 40 7.72 -9.75 4.84
N VAL A 41 7.97 -9.96 3.54
CA VAL A 41 6.94 -10.32 2.55
C VAL A 41 6.54 -11.79 2.61
N ILE A 42 7.47 -12.71 2.85
CA ILE A 42 7.20 -14.16 2.88
C ILE A 42 6.04 -14.50 3.83
N PRO A 43 6.01 -14.05 5.10
CA PRO A 43 4.88 -14.32 5.99
C PRO A 43 3.54 -13.84 5.44
N GLY A 44 3.51 -12.65 4.83
CA GLY A 44 2.31 -12.06 4.24
C GLY A 44 1.79 -12.84 3.03
N VAL A 45 2.69 -13.28 2.14
CA VAL A 45 2.35 -14.10 0.96
C VAL A 45 1.87 -15.49 1.39
N VAL A 46 2.55 -16.11 2.36
CA VAL A 46 2.17 -17.42 2.91
C VAL A 46 0.81 -17.33 3.60
N LEU A 47 0.58 -16.30 4.41
CA LEU A 47 -0.70 -16.05 5.08
C LEU A 47 -1.83 -15.86 4.06
N THR A 48 -1.60 -15.06 3.03
CA THR A 48 -2.60 -14.82 1.97
C THR A 48 -2.92 -16.12 1.21
N ALA A 49 -1.90 -16.89 0.83
CA ALA A 49 -2.08 -18.17 0.17
C ALA A 49 -2.82 -19.17 1.08
N TRP A 50 -2.55 -19.17 2.39
CA TRP A 50 -3.25 -20.00 3.36
C TRP A 50 -4.72 -19.61 3.52
N ILE A 51 -5.03 -18.31 3.62
CA ILE A 51 -6.42 -17.80 3.70
C ILE A 51 -7.23 -18.22 2.46
N MET A 52 -6.62 -18.13 1.28
CA MET A 52 -7.22 -18.54 0.01
C MET A 52 -7.41 -20.06 -0.10
N ALA A 53 -6.45 -20.85 0.38
CA ALA A 53 -6.50 -22.30 0.30
C ALA A 53 -7.41 -22.95 1.35
N SER A 54 -7.48 -22.37 2.56
CA SER A 54 -8.31 -22.87 3.67
C SER A 54 -9.80 -22.52 3.50
N GLY A 55 -10.13 -21.53 2.66
CA GLY A 55 -11.48 -20.97 2.57
C GLY A 55 -11.81 -20.01 3.72
N ALA A 56 -10.81 -19.63 4.54
CA ALA A 56 -10.96 -18.68 5.63
C ALA A 56 -11.50 -17.32 5.16
N GLY A 57 -11.26 -16.95 3.89
CA GLY A 57 -11.79 -15.72 3.30
C GLY A 57 -13.31 -15.58 3.45
N GLY A 58 -14.07 -16.68 3.35
CA GLY A 58 -15.53 -16.67 3.56
C GLY A 58 -15.94 -16.46 5.02
N GLN A 59 -15.17 -17.00 5.97
CA GLN A 59 -15.41 -16.79 7.41
C GLN A 59 -14.99 -15.38 7.84
N VAL A 60 -13.87 -14.88 7.33
CA VAL A 60 -13.46 -13.48 7.48
C VAL A 60 -14.55 -12.59 6.90
N ALA A 61 -15.05 -12.86 5.70
CA ALA A 61 -16.17 -12.12 5.12
C ALA A 61 -17.46 -12.17 5.95
N ALA A 62 -17.76 -13.31 6.60
CA ALA A 62 -18.89 -13.41 7.52
C ALA A 62 -18.71 -12.52 8.77
N VAL A 63 -17.50 -12.43 9.32
CA VAL A 63 -17.17 -11.51 10.44
C VAL A 63 -17.27 -10.04 9.98
N PHE A 64 -16.89 -9.74 8.75
CA PHE A 64 -16.95 -8.40 8.16
C PHE A 64 -18.32 -7.99 7.59
N ASN A 65 -19.33 -8.87 7.62
CA ASN A 65 -20.72 -8.60 7.23
C ASN A 65 -21.61 -8.05 8.38
N GLY A 66 -21.02 -7.73 9.54
CA GLY A 66 -21.69 -7.08 10.65
C GLY A 66 -21.98 -5.58 10.42
N LYS A 67 -22.23 -4.84 11.51
CA LYS A 67 -22.45 -3.38 11.45
C LYS A 67 -21.24 -2.68 10.82
N THR A 68 -21.44 -1.99 9.69
CA THR A 68 -20.37 -1.34 8.89
C THR A 68 -19.43 -0.46 9.72
N ALA A 69 -19.95 0.24 10.73
CA ALA A 69 -19.11 1.10 11.59
C ALA A 69 -18.11 0.28 12.43
N TRP A 70 -18.53 -0.85 12.99
CA TRP A 70 -17.65 -1.70 13.80
C TRP A 70 -16.60 -2.39 12.94
N THR A 71 -16.99 -2.86 11.76
CA THR A 71 -16.08 -3.54 10.84
C THR A 71 -15.04 -2.58 10.27
N VAL A 72 -15.40 -1.32 10.01
CA VAL A 72 -14.45 -0.24 9.65
C VAL A 72 -13.48 0.07 10.79
N LEU A 73 -13.95 0.17 12.04
CA LEU A 73 -13.08 0.44 13.17
C LEU A 73 -12.11 -0.72 13.42
N ALA A 74 -12.61 -1.95 13.44
CA ALA A 74 -11.79 -3.15 13.62
C ALA A 74 -10.76 -3.30 12.49
N SER A 75 -11.15 -3.12 11.23
CA SER A 75 -10.23 -3.19 10.08
C SER A 75 -9.15 -2.10 10.10
N SER A 76 -9.48 -0.89 10.57
CA SER A 76 -8.49 0.20 10.70
C SER A 76 -7.43 -0.12 11.75
N VAL A 77 -7.84 -0.62 12.92
CA VAL A 77 -6.90 -0.99 14.00
C VAL A 77 -6.04 -2.18 13.58
N VAL A 78 -6.67 -3.19 12.96
CA VAL A 78 -5.98 -4.36 12.40
C VAL A 78 -4.98 -3.90 11.33
N GLY A 79 -5.38 -3.00 10.42
CA GLY A 79 -4.47 -2.42 9.41
C GLY A 79 -3.28 -1.71 10.04
N ALA A 80 -3.50 -0.90 11.07
CA ALA A 80 -2.44 -0.17 11.75
C ALA A 80 -1.47 -1.07 12.52
N LEU A 81 -1.92 -2.23 13.00
CA LEU A 81 -1.11 -3.15 13.80
C LEU A 81 -0.41 -4.23 12.96
N LEU A 82 -0.98 -4.65 11.84
CA LEU A 82 -0.35 -5.68 11.03
C LEU A 82 0.81 -5.10 10.20
N PRO A 83 1.99 -5.75 10.24
CA PRO A 83 3.14 -5.37 9.42
C PRO A 83 2.98 -5.87 7.97
N VAL A 84 1.88 -5.49 7.31
CA VAL A 84 1.65 -5.81 5.90
C VAL A 84 2.31 -4.71 5.08
N CYS A 85 3.36 -5.03 4.33
CA CYS A 85 3.94 -4.03 3.43
C CYS A 85 2.90 -3.66 2.35
N GLY A 86 2.90 -2.41 1.88
CA GLY A 86 1.89 -1.92 0.92
C GLY A 86 1.73 -2.80 -0.34
N VAL A 87 2.79 -3.53 -0.70
CA VAL A 87 2.81 -4.46 -1.84
C VAL A 87 2.00 -5.74 -1.57
N THR A 88 1.98 -6.22 -0.32
CA THR A 88 1.17 -7.39 0.10
C THR A 88 -0.30 -7.04 0.38
N VAL A 89 -0.61 -5.76 0.62
CA VAL A 89 -2.01 -5.34 0.89
C VAL A 89 -2.89 -5.51 -0.35
N LEU A 90 -2.35 -5.32 -1.55
CA LEU A 90 -3.13 -5.36 -2.78
C LEU A 90 -3.68 -6.76 -3.10
N PRO A 91 -2.87 -7.85 -3.11
CA PRO A 91 -3.39 -9.21 -3.28
C PRO A 91 -4.42 -9.58 -2.21
N LEU A 92 -4.18 -9.18 -0.95
CA LEU A 92 -5.08 -9.44 0.16
C LEU A 92 -6.42 -8.71 -0.04
N MET A 93 -6.39 -7.41 -0.38
CA MET A 93 -7.55 -6.59 -0.70
C MET A 93 -8.35 -7.19 -1.87
N ALA A 94 -7.67 -7.54 -2.97
CA ALA A 94 -8.30 -8.13 -4.13
C ALA A 94 -8.99 -9.46 -3.79
N GLY A 95 -8.34 -10.28 -2.96
CA GLY A 95 -8.90 -11.54 -2.48
C GLY A 95 -10.11 -11.37 -1.58
N LEU A 96 -10.06 -10.44 -0.62
CA LEU A 96 -11.18 -10.14 0.27
C LEU A 96 -12.39 -9.63 -0.51
N LEU A 97 -12.19 -8.73 -1.49
CA LEU A 97 -13.27 -8.24 -2.34
C LEU A 97 -13.82 -9.31 -3.27
N ALA A 98 -12.97 -10.19 -3.79
CA ALA A 98 -13.41 -11.34 -4.60
C ALA A 98 -14.22 -12.35 -3.75
N GLY A 99 -13.87 -12.49 -2.46
CA GLY A 99 -14.62 -13.27 -1.47
C GLY A 99 -15.92 -12.62 -0.98
N GLY A 100 -16.28 -11.43 -1.49
CA GLY A 100 -17.55 -10.76 -1.17
C GLY A 100 -17.52 -9.85 0.06
N VAL A 101 -16.34 -9.54 0.61
CA VAL A 101 -16.20 -8.55 1.69
C VAL A 101 -16.61 -7.16 1.16
N PRO A 102 -17.40 -6.36 1.91
CA PRO A 102 -17.75 -5.01 1.49
C PRO A 102 -16.51 -4.10 1.35
N LEU A 103 -16.56 -3.15 0.41
CA LEU A 103 -15.43 -2.25 0.11
C LEU A 103 -15.02 -1.36 1.29
N ALA A 104 -15.96 -0.99 2.16
CA ALA A 104 -15.71 -0.08 3.28
C ALA A 104 -14.62 -0.57 4.26
N PRO A 105 -14.75 -1.75 4.90
CA PRO A 105 -13.69 -2.28 5.77
C PRO A 105 -12.39 -2.60 5.00
N VAL A 106 -12.49 -2.95 3.72
CA VAL A 106 -11.31 -3.16 2.88
C VAL A 106 -10.53 -1.87 2.66
N MET A 107 -11.21 -0.76 2.35
CA MET A 107 -10.60 0.57 2.23
C MET A 107 -10.00 1.04 3.55
N ALA A 108 -10.68 0.79 4.67
CA ALA A 108 -10.18 1.15 6.00
C ALA A 108 -8.86 0.45 6.36
N PHE A 109 -8.81 -0.87 6.19
CA PHE A 109 -7.59 -1.67 6.36
C PHE A 109 -6.48 -1.17 5.42
N TRP A 110 -6.84 -0.93 4.16
CA TRP A 110 -5.89 -0.62 3.11
C TRP A 110 -5.27 0.78 3.22
N LEU A 111 -6.04 1.80 3.59
CA LEU A 111 -5.49 3.14 3.82
C LEU A 111 -4.62 3.20 5.08
N SER A 112 -4.93 2.40 6.10
CA SER A 112 -4.22 2.41 7.39
C SER A 112 -2.89 1.65 7.36
N SER A 113 -2.87 0.50 6.67
CA SER A 113 -1.74 -0.44 6.67
C SER A 113 -0.39 0.12 6.21
N PRO A 114 -0.27 0.88 5.10
CA PRO A 114 1.04 1.32 4.63
C PRO A 114 1.64 2.48 5.44
N ILE A 115 0.85 3.12 6.31
CA ILE A 115 1.33 4.24 7.15
C ILE A 115 2.08 3.70 8.37
N THR A 116 1.62 2.57 8.92
CA THR A 116 2.06 2.08 10.22
C THR A 116 2.73 0.72 10.09
N GLY A 117 3.95 0.61 10.60
CA GLY A 117 4.66 -0.66 10.74
C GLY A 117 5.53 -0.62 11.99
N PRO A 118 5.67 -1.70 12.77
CA PRO A 118 6.44 -1.69 14.01
C PRO A 118 7.88 -1.18 13.81
N ALA A 119 8.54 -1.65 12.76
CA ALA A 119 9.89 -1.23 12.39
C ALA A 119 9.94 0.23 11.87
N LEU A 120 8.91 0.68 11.16
CA LEU A 120 8.82 2.06 10.68
C LEU A 120 8.51 3.04 11.82
N LEU A 121 7.68 2.64 12.78
CA LEU A 121 7.39 3.42 13.98
C LEU A 121 8.63 3.52 14.87
N SER A 122 9.38 2.42 15.07
CA SER A 122 10.64 2.47 15.81
C SER A 122 11.66 3.39 15.13
N ALA A 123 11.75 3.35 13.80
CA ALA A 123 12.59 4.29 13.06
C ALA A 123 12.10 5.73 13.23
N THR A 124 10.78 5.97 13.19
CA THR A 124 10.19 7.30 13.38
C THR A 124 10.50 7.87 14.77
N VAL A 125 10.43 7.03 15.82
CA VAL A 125 10.83 7.42 17.18
C VAL A 125 12.31 7.80 17.22
N ALA A 126 13.17 7.02 16.58
CA ALA A 126 14.61 7.29 16.55
C ALA A 126 14.97 8.59 15.80
N THR A 127 14.23 8.93 14.74
CA THR A 127 14.56 10.08 13.88
C THR A 127 13.82 11.36 14.24
N LEU A 128 12.51 11.30 14.49
CA LEU A 128 11.63 12.46 14.69
C LEU A 128 11.04 12.52 16.12
N GLY A 129 11.22 11.47 16.92
CA GLY A 129 10.76 11.41 18.30
C GLY A 129 9.35 10.81 18.48
N TRP A 130 8.94 10.72 19.75
CA TRP A 130 7.70 10.07 20.16
C TRP A 130 6.43 10.79 19.69
N SER A 131 6.46 12.12 19.59
CA SER A 131 5.31 12.92 19.14
C SER A 131 4.88 12.54 17.73
N PHE A 132 5.84 12.44 16.80
CA PHE A 132 5.58 12.03 15.42
C PHE A 132 5.16 10.57 15.31
N ALA A 133 5.75 9.67 16.09
CA ALA A 133 5.38 8.24 16.03
C ALA A 133 3.93 8.02 16.48
N ILE A 134 3.51 8.63 17.60
CA ILE A 134 2.14 8.55 18.10
C ILE A 134 1.19 9.25 17.13
N GLY A 135 1.54 10.45 16.66
CA GLY A 135 0.75 11.16 15.68
C GLY A 135 0.53 10.36 14.41
N LYS A 136 1.54 9.64 13.93
CA LYS A 136 1.49 8.84 12.70
C LYS A 136 0.60 7.61 12.89
N MET A 137 0.65 6.98 14.05
CA MET A 137 -0.26 5.88 14.41
C MET A 137 -1.71 6.35 14.49
N LEU A 138 -1.98 7.48 15.13
CA LEU A 138 -3.32 8.07 15.21
C LEU A 138 -3.82 8.51 13.83
N ALA A 139 -2.95 9.10 13.00
CA ALA A 139 -3.26 9.45 11.62
C ALA A 139 -3.61 8.22 10.79
N ALA A 140 -2.89 7.11 10.95
CA ALA A 140 -3.18 5.85 10.26
C ALA A 140 -4.54 5.28 10.62
N ILE A 141 -4.88 5.24 11.91
CA ILE A 141 -6.17 4.75 12.40
C ILE A 141 -7.29 5.70 11.94
N GLY A 142 -7.09 7.00 12.12
CA GLY A 142 -8.05 8.04 11.72
C GLY A 142 -8.33 8.03 10.21
N LEU A 143 -7.30 7.87 9.39
CA LEU A 143 -7.43 7.74 7.95
C LEU A 143 -8.19 6.47 7.55
N GLY A 144 -7.93 5.34 8.22
CA GLY A 144 -8.67 4.10 8.01
C GLY A 144 -10.16 4.27 8.33
N ILE A 145 -10.48 4.86 9.48
CA ILE A 145 -11.86 5.10 9.91
C ILE A 145 -12.55 6.06 8.93
N PHE A 146 -11.89 7.16 8.57
CA PHE A 146 -12.40 8.13 7.61
C PHE A 146 -12.65 7.49 6.24
N GLY A 147 -11.67 6.77 5.71
CA GLY A 147 -11.77 6.12 4.40
C GLY A 147 -12.87 5.06 4.36
N GLY A 148 -12.97 4.24 5.40
CA GLY A 148 -14.01 3.22 5.53
C GLY A 148 -15.40 3.81 5.71
N ALA A 149 -15.55 4.82 6.55
CA ALA A 149 -16.84 5.47 6.81
C ALA A 149 -17.37 6.17 5.54
N VAL A 150 -16.53 6.96 4.86
CA VAL A 150 -16.93 7.64 3.61
C VAL A 150 -17.27 6.60 2.54
N THR A 151 -16.48 5.54 2.41
CA THR A 151 -16.78 4.44 1.47
C THR A 151 -18.10 3.73 1.82
N GLY A 152 -18.42 3.61 3.11
CA GLY A 152 -19.68 3.05 3.62
C GLY A 152 -20.91 3.87 3.23
N VAL A 153 -20.80 5.20 3.17
CA VAL A 153 -21.89 6.08 2.70
C VAL A 153 -22.27 5.76 1.24
N PHE A 154 -21.28 5.37 0.42
CA PHE A 154 -21.51 5.01 -0.98
C PHE A 154 -21.88 3.54 -1.19
N ALA A 155 -22.14 2.75 -0.14
CA ALA A 155 -22.40 1.31 -0.23
C ALA A 155 -23.61 0.94 -1.12
N GLY A 156 -24.60 1.83 -1.23
CA GLY A 156 -25.78 1.63 -2.07
C GLY A 156 -25.52 1.72 -3.59
N ARG A 157 -24.33 2.15 -4.03
CA ARG A 157 -24.06 2.43 -5.45
C ARG A 157 -23.46 1.22 -6.17
N ALA A 158 -23.88 0.97 -7.41
CA ALA A 158 -23.49 -0.23 -8.16
C ALA A 158 -21.97 -0.43 -8.35
N TRP A 159 -21.20 0.67 -8.40
CA TRP A 159 -19.74 0.64 -8.49
C TRP A 159 -19.04 0.24 -7.18
N ASN A 160 -19.73 0.36 -6.04
CA ASN A 160 -19.22 -0.04 -4.73
C ASN A 160 -19.48 -1.54 -4.48
N ARG A 161 -20.59 -2.08 -4.99
CA ARG A 161 -20.89 -3.53 -4.89
C ARG A 161 -19.98 -4.42 -5.74
N SER A 162 -19.43 -3.89 -6.82
CA SER A 162 -18.51 -4.60 -7.72
C SER A 162 -17.27 -3.75 -8.03
N PRO A 163 -16.39 -3.52 -7.05
CA PRO A 163 -15.29 -2.57 -7.17
C PRO A 163 -14.16 -3.07 -8.07
N LEU A 164 -14.04 -4.39 -8.24
CA LEU A 164 -12.99 -5.05 -9.03
C LEU A 164 -13.31 -5.02 -10.54
N ARG A 165 -12.25 -4.93 -11.37
CA ARG A 165 -12.34 -5.16 -12.82
C ARG A 165 -12.46 -6.65 -13.12
N THR A 166 -13.11 -6.99 -14.23
CA THR A 166 -13.15 -8.35 -14.77
C THR A 166 -11.96 -8.58 -15.71
N ASN A 167 -10.85 -9.11 -15.18
CA ASN A 167 -9.67 -9.48 -15.97
C ASN A 167 -8.96 -10.72 -15.39
N ARG A 168 -8.00 -11.29 -16.14
CA ARG A 168 -7.23 -12.47 -15.70
C ARG A 168 -6.40 -12.25 -14.44
N LEU A 169 -6.01 -11.00 -14.13
CA LEU A 169 -5.31 -10.68 -12.87
C LEU A 169 -6.24 -10.87 -11.67
N VAL A 170 -7.41 -10.25 -11.72
CA VAL A 170 -8.45 -10.36 -10.68
C VAL A 170 -8.95 -11.80 -10.59
N GLY A 171 -9.10 -12.48 -11.73
CA GLY A 171 -9.41 -13.92 -11.78
C GLY A 171 -8.34 -14.76 -11.09
N SER A 172 -7.05 -14.46 -11.24
CA SER A 172 -5.98 -15.18 -10.54
C SER A 172 -5.99 -14.99 -9.01
N PHE A 173 -6.61 -13.93 -8.51
CA PHE A 173 -6.84 -13.72 -7.07
C PHE A 173 -8.19 -14.31 -6.62
N GLY A 174 -9.20 -14.33 -7.49
CA GLY A 174 -10.56 -14.81 -7.20
C GLY A 174 -10.85 -16.28 -7.54
N GLU A 175 -10.02 -16.97 -8.33
CA GLU A 175 -10.20 -18.38 -8.71
C GLU A 175 -10.05 -19.37 -7.53
N ALA A 176 -9.72 -18.89 -6.34
CA ALA A 176 -9.86 -19.66 -5.10
C ALA A 176 -11.31 -19.74 -4.58
N GLY A 177 -12.22 -18.95 -5.16
CA GLY A 177 -13.67 -18.97 -4.92
C GLY A 177 -14.42 -18.77 -6.24
N GLY A 178 -14.35 -19.76 -7.13
CA GLY A 178 -15.26 -19.81 -8.27
C GLY A 178 -16.72 -19.75 -7.82
N CYS A 179 -17.60 -19.28 -8.71
CA CYS A 179 -19.06 -19.40 -8.59
C CYS A 179 -19.51 -20.88 -8.65
N GLY A 180 -19.06 -21.68 -7.70
CA GLY A 180 -19.31 -23.10 -7.58
C GLY A 180 -19.03 -23.51 -6.14
N SER A 181 -20.09 -23.48 -5.32
CA SER A 181 -20.17 -23.94 -3.92
C SER A 181 -19.27 -23.25 -2.88
N PRO A 182 -19.80 -22.86 -1.70
CA PRO A 182 -18.96 -22.43 -0.58
C PRO A 182 -18.03 -23.58 -0.20
N VAL A 183 -16.73 -23.39 -0.37
CA VAL A 183 -15.74 -24.35 0.12
C VAL A 183 -15.79 -24.31 1.65
N PRO A 184 -16.13 -25.42 2.34
CA PRO A 184 -16.16 -25.43 3.80
C PRO A 184 -14.77 -25.09 4.33
N PHE A 185 -14.73 -24.26 5.37
CA PHE A 185 -13.49 -23.88 6.03
C PHE A 185 -12.81 -25.13 6.58
N ASP A 186 -11.58 -25.37 6.15
CA ASP A 186 -10.72 -26.44 6.68
C ASP A 186 -9.30 -25.88 6.89
N PRO A 187 -8.83 -25.78 8.15
CA PRO A 187 -7.48 -25.30 8.44
C PRO A 187 -6.39 -26.30 8.02
N LEU A 188 -6.70 -27.60 7.89
CA LEU A 188 -5.74 -28.63 7.48
C LEU A 188 -5.66 -28.76 5.95
N ILE A 189 -5.22 -27.67 5.30
CA ILE A 189 -5.02 -27.62 3.84
C ILE A 189 -4.14 -28.76 3.30
N TRP A 190 -3.26 -29.32 4.13
CA TRP A 190 -2.28 -30.35 3.79
C TRP A 190 -2.88 -31.75 3.59
N ARG A 191 -4.12 -31.98 4.04
CA ARG A 191 -4.80 -33.28 3.86
C ARG A 191 -5.42 -33.46 2.47
N ASP A 192 -5.71 -32.36 1.79
CA ASP A 192 -6.41 -32.36 0.51
C ASP A 192 -5.48 -31.86 -0.60
N ARG A 193 -5.22 -32.73 -1.60
CA ARG A 193 -4.34 -32.41 -2.73
C ARG A 193 -4.86 -31.22 -3.55
N GLU A 194 -6.17 -31.00 -3.60
CA GLU A 194 -6.75 -29.85 -4.31
C GLU A 194 -6.51 -28.54 -3.56
N ARG A 195 -6.51 -28.56 -2.21
CA ARG A 195 -6.17 -27.40 -1.38
C ARG A 195 -4.70 -27.06 -1.43
N VAL A 196 -3.82 -28.07 -1.43
CA VAL A 196 -2.37 -27.87 -1.62
C VAL A 196 -2.09 -27.30 -3.01
N ALA A 197 -2.72 -27.83 -4.07
CA ALA A 197 -2.57 -27.31 -5.42
C ALA A 197 -3.03 -25.84 -5.52
N ARG A 198 -4.12 -25.48 -4.84
CA ARG A 198 -4.60 -24.09 -4.73
C ARG A 198 -3.62 -23.19 -3.97
N PHE A 199 -3.09 -23.66 -2.84
CA PHE A 199 -2.07 -22.96 -2.07
C PHE A 199 -0.85 -22.65 -2.93
N VAL A 200 -0.27 -23.65 -3.60
CA VAL A 200 0.92 -23.49 -4.45
C VAL A 200 0.64 -22.56 -5.62
N ARG A 201 -0.53 -22.67 -6.26
CA ARG A 201 -0.91 -21.79 -7.38
C ARG A 201 -1.08 -20.34 -6.93
N SER A 202 -1.71 -20.12 -5.79
CA SER A 202 -1.91 -18.78 -5.19
C SER A 202 -0.60 -18.17 -4.71
N LEU A 203 0.27 -18.98 -4.10
CA LEU A 203 1.62 -18.57 -3.70
C LEU A 203 2.44 -18.17 -4.94
N TRP A 204 2.41 -18.98 -6.00
CA TRP A 204 3.14 -18.70 -7.23
C TRP A 204 2.61 -17.48 -7.98
N SER A 205 1.29 -17.33 -8.10
CA SER A 205 0.69 -16.17 -8.77
C SER A 205 0.96 -14.88 -8.01
N THR A 206 0.83 -14.89 -6.69
CA THR A 206 1.11 -13.75 -5.81
C THR A 206 2.58 -13.38 -5.85
N THR A 207 3.48 -14.35 -5.67
CA THR A 207 4.93 -14.12 -5.73
C THR A 207 5.35 -13.58 -7.09
N ARG A 208 4.86 -14.15 -8.18
CA ARG A 208 5.16 -13.68 -9.54
C ARG A 208 4.63 -12.27 -9.79
N PHE A 209 3.41 -11.96 -9.33
CA PHE A 209 2.85 -10.62 -9.44
C PHE A 209 3.67 -9.60 -8.64
N MET A 210 4.04 -9.95 -7.40
CA MET A 210 4.88 -9.08 -6.57
C MET A 210 6.23 -8.85 -7.21
N LEU A 211 6.97 -9.88 -7.62
CA LEU A 211 8.25 -9.72 -8.31
C LEU A 211 8.12 -8.82 -9.55
N LEU A 212 7.07 -9.03 -10.35
CA LEU A 212 6.84 -8.23 -11.57
C LEU A 212 6.59 -6.75 -11.26
N VAL A 213 5.88 -6.42 -10.18
CA VAL A 213 5.59 -5.04 -9.79
C VAL A 213 6.77 -4.41 -9.03
N LEU A 214 7.46 -5.18 -8.20
CA LEU A 214 8.50 -4.70 -7.29
C LEU A 214 9.82 -4.41 -8.02
N THR A 215 10.20 -5.24 -8.99
CA THR A 215 11.44 -5.04 -9.78
C THR A 215 11.47 -3.67 -10.49
N PRO A 216 10.46 -3.26 -11.28
CA PRO A 216 10.45 -1.93 -11.88
C PRO A 216 10.26 -0.82 -10.84
N ALA A 217 9.55 -1.09 -9.73
CA ALA A 217 9.38 -0.12 -8.67
C ALA A 217 10.70 0.27 -8.00
N PHE A 218 11.50 -0.71 -7.56
CA PHE A 218 12.82 -0.43 -6.97
C PHE A 218 13.82 0.14 -7.96
N ALA A 219 13.76 -0.30 -9.22
CA ALA A 219 14.65 0.25 -10.25
C ALA A 219 14.37 1.74 -10.46
N ALA A 220 13.11 2.10 -10.60
CA ALA A 220 12.72 3.49 -10.77
C ALA A 220 12.86 4.31 -9.48
N GLU A 221 12.73 3.71 -8.30
CA GLU A 221 13.07 4.36 -7.01
C GLU A 221 14.55 4.74 -6.95
N PHE A 222 15.47 3.84 -7.33
CA PHE A 222 16.89 4.16 -7.40
C PHE A 222 17.15 5.35 -8.35
N LEU A 223 16.53 5.33 -9.54
CA LEU A 223 16.63 6.44 -10.48
C LEU A 223 16.02 7.72 -9.89
N LEU A 224 14.87 7.64 -9.22
CA LEU A 224 14.27 8.83 -8.62
C LEU A 224 15.20 9.41 -7.55
N ASN A 225 15.71 8.60 -6.62
CA ASN A 225 16.60 9.04 -5.56
C ASN A 225 17.95 9.56 -6.08
N ALA A 226 18.46 9.01 -7.18
CA ALA A 226 19.69 9.51 -7.82
C ALA A 226 19.49 10.89 -8.48
N TRP A 227 18.27 11.21 -8.90
CA TRP A 227 17.94 12.47 -9.59
C TRP A 227 17.28 13.52 -8.67
N LEU A 228 16.72 13.09 -7.54
CA LEU A 228 16.02 13.95 -6.59
C LEU A 228 17.04 14.59 -5.63
N GLN A 229 17.58 15.74 -6.02
CA GLN A 229 18.41 16.56 -5.12
C GLN A 229 17.55 17.12 -3.96
N PRO A 230 17.97 16.95 -2.69
CA PRO A 230 17.24 17.45 -1.51
C PRO A 230 16.92 18.95 -1.56
N ASP A 231 17.80 19.75 -2.16
CA ASP A 231 17.72 21.21 -2.21
C ASP A 231 16.50 21.73 -3.00
N ALA A 232 16.05 20.97 -4.00
CA ALA A 232 14.89 21.34 -4.83
C ALA A 232 13.55 21.22 -4.06
N LEU A 233 13.46 20.31 -3.09
CA LEU A 233 12.27 20.16 -2.24
C LEU A 233 12.18 21.24 -1.16
N VAL A 234 13.32 21.67 -0.61
CA VAL A 234 13.40 22.70 0.45
C VAL A 234 12.78 24.02 -0.01
N ALA A 235 13.03 24.43 -1.26
CA ALA A 235 12.58 25.71 -1.80
C ALA A 235 11.05 25.83 -1.95
N TYR A 236 10.35 24.72 -2.15
CA TYR A 236 8.90 24.69 -2.37
C TYR A 236 8.11 24.40 -1.09
N VAL A 237 8.63 23.55 -0.19
CA VAL A 237 7.90 23.09 1.02
C VAL A 237 8.15 24.00 2.23
N GLY A 238 9.23 24.80 2.22
CA GLY A 238 9.63 25.69 3.32
C GLY A 238 9.13 27.13 3.19
N ARG A 239 7.95 27.43 3.73
CA ARG A 239 7.55 28.74 4.30
C ARG A 239 6.18 28.57 4.94
N GLY A 240 6.04 28.96 6.20
CA GLY A 240 4.84 28.79 7.06
C GLY A 240 3.55 29.40 6.50
N SER A 241 3.00 28.76 5.46
CA SER A 241 1.76 29.12 4.80
C SER A 241 0.79 27.95 4.89
N VAL A 242 -0.50 28.26 4.86
CA VAL A 242 -1.59 27.25 4.85
C VAL A 242 -1.45 26.27 3.68
N PHE A 243 -0.74 26.67 2.61
CA PHE A 243 -0.45 25.86 1.43
C PHE A 243 0.67 24.82 1.62
N ALA A 244 1.45 24.88 2.70
CA ALA A 244 2.54 23.93 2.95
C ALA A 244 2.03 22.48 3.05
N VAL A 245 0.86 22.26 3.68
CA VAL A 245 0.26 20.93 3.85
C VAL A 245 -0.23 20.34 2.52
N PRO A 246 -1.07 21.03 1.71
CA PRO A 246 -1.44 20.53 0.39
C PRO A 246 -0.25 20.27 -0.52
N LEU A 247 0.76 21.15 -0.50
CA LEU A 247 1.96 20.97 -1.31
C LEU A 247 2.77 19.76 -0.85
N ALA A 248 2.90 19.55 0.45
CA ALA A 248 3.54 18.36 1.02
C ALA A 248 2.84 17.05 0.61
N VAL A 249 1.51 17.03 0.52
CA VAL A 249 0.76 15.87 0.01
C VAL A 249 1.02 15.65 -1.48
N ILE A 250 0.93 16.71 -2.28
CA ILE A 250 1.13 16.65 -3.74
C ILE A 250 2.56 16.25 -4.09
N VAL A 251 3.56 16.66 -3.31
CA VAL A 251 4.96 16.30 -3.53
C VAL A 251 5.26 14.92 -2.94
N GLY A 252 4.74 14.61 -1.75
CA GLY A 252 4.94 13.32 -1.09
C GLY A 252 4.32 12.14 -1.84
N ALA A 253 3.22 12.36 -2.57
CA ALA A 253 2.57 11.32 -3.37
C ALA A 253 3.45 10.79 -4.53
N PRO A 254 4.00 11.64 -5.42
CA PRO A 254 4.95 11.24 -6.45
C PRO A 254 6.33 10.88 -5.95
N ALA A 255 6.82 11.56 -4.90
CA ALA A 255 8.23 11.47 -4.49
C ALA A 255 8.62 10.12 -3.88
N TYR A 256 7.68 9.16 -3.77
CA TYR A 256 7.86 7.79 -3.28
C TYR A 256 9.17 7.56 -2.55
N VAL A 257 9.22 8.11 -1.34
CA VAL A 257 10.32 7.81 -0.45
C VAL A 257 9.81 6.65 0.39
N ASP A 258 10.48 5.50 0.31
CA ASP A 258 10.25 4.39 1.24
C ASP A 258 10.09 4.96 2.64
N GLY A 259 9.16 4.43 3.44
CA GLY A 259 8.80 5.01 4.73
C GLY A 259 10.04 5.28 5.59
N TYR A 260 11.08 4.44 5.46
CA TYR A 260 12.38 4.60 6.11
C TYR A 260 13.21 5.76 5.58
N ALA A 261 13.31 5.93 4.25
CA ALA A 261 14.04 7.04 3.63
C ALA A 261 13.29 8.38 3.78
N ALA A 262 11.96 8.35 3.97
CA ALA A 262 11.15 9.54 4.15
C ALA A 262 11.47 10.24 5.48
N LEU A 263 11.86 9.50 6.51
CA LEU A 263 12.16 10.00 7.84
C LEU A 263 13.38 10.95 7.89
N PRO A 264 14.59 10.56 7.44
CA PRO A 264 15.74 11.46 7.46
C PRO A 264 15.52 12.68 6.56
N LEU A 265 14.86 12.51 5.41
CA LEU A 265 14.51 13.63 4.53
C LEU A 265 13.55 14.62 5.23
N THR A 266 12.49 14.10 5.86
CA THR A 266 11.52 14.94 6.59
C THR A 266 12.20 15.70 7.72
N ARG A 267 13.13 15.05 8.44
CA ARG A 267 13.92 15.70 9.49
C ARG A 267 14.78 16.83 8.93
N ALA A 268 15.51 16.59 7.85
CA ALA A 268 16.33 17.62 7.20
C ALA A 268 15.46 18.81 6.73
N LEU A 269 14.31 18.54 6.12
CA LEU A 269 13.36 19.58 5.70
C LEU A 269 12.81 20.39 6.89
N MET A 270 12.55 19.75 8.03
CA MET A 270 12.12 20.44 9.26
C MET A 270 13.22 21.33 9.83
N GLU A 271 14.48 20.87 9.79
CA GLU A 271 15.65 21.67 10.17
C GLU A 271 15.81 22.90 9.26
N HIS A 272 15.37 22.81 8.00
CA HIS A 272 15.31 23.93 7.03
C HIS A 272 13.98 24.72 7.05
N GLY A 273 13.11 24.52 8.05
CA GLY A 273 11.92 25.36 8.27
C GLY A 273 10.60 24.81 7.76
N MET A 274 10.52 23.52 7.39
CA MET A 274 9.25 22.84 7.15
C MET A 274 8.45 22.70 8.45
N SER A 275 7.16 23.05 8.42
CA SER A 275 6.28 22.91 9.59
C SER A 275 6.02 21.43 9.93
N SER A 276 5.76 21.13 11.20
CA SER A 276 5.41 19.78 11.64
C SER A 276 4.12 19.25 11.01
N ALA A 277 3.17 20.15 10.71
CA ALA A 277 1.96 19.84 9.98
C ALA A 277 2.25 19.32 8.56
N ALA A 278 3.13 20.02 7.83
CA ALA A 278 3.55 19.62 6.49
C ALA A 278 4.39 18.33 6.54
N ALA A 279 5.24 18.17 7.56
CA ALA A 279 6.00 16.96 7.81
C ALA A 279 5.11 15.73 7.96
N MET A 280 4.08 15.80 8.80
CA MET A 280 3.15 14.69 8.98
C MET A 280 2.36 14.40 7.70
N ALA A 281 1.86 15.43 7.02
CA ALA A 281 1.14 15.27 5.75
C ALA A 281 2.00 14.59 4.68
N PHE A 282 3.28 14.97 4.60
CA PHE A 282 4.27 14.36 3.70
C PHE A 282 4.47 12.86 4.03
N LEU A 283 4.72 12.54 5.30
CA LEU A 283 4.95 11.17 5.78
C LEU A 283 3.74 10.25 5.56
N VAL A 284 2.52 10.76 5.80
CA VAL A 284 1.28 9.99 5.60
C VAL A 284 0.98 9.83 4.10
N SER A 285 1.11 10.92 3.32
CA SER A 285 0.87 10.88 1.87
C SER A 285 1.82 9.94 1.14
N GLY A 286 3.12 9.97 1.46
CA GLY A 286 4.11 9.10 0.81
C GLY A 286 3.83 7.60 1.02
N GLY A 287 3.27 7.24 2.18
CA GLY A 287 2.88 5.86 2.48
C GLY A 287 1.64 5.40 1.70
N VAL A 288 0.61 6.26 1.58
CA VAL A 288 -0.68 5.86 1.00
C VAL A 288 -0.78 6.19 -0.49
N VAL A 289 -0.39 7.39 -0.91
CA VAL A 289 -0.58 7.91 -2.27
C VAL A 289 0.67 7.67 -3.13
N SER A 290 1.28 6.49 -3.04
CA SER A 290 2.45 6.18 -3.85
C SER A 290 2.09 5.91 -5.32
N ILE A 291 2.89 6.42 -6.26
CA ILE A 291 2.74 6.12 -7.70
C ILE A 291 2.73 4.60 -7.95
N TRP A 292 3.61 3.85 -7.28
CA TRP A 292 3.70 2.40 -7.43
C TRP A 292 2.47 1.68 -6.92
N GLY A 293 1.95 2.10 -5.75
CA GLY A 293 0.66 1.65 -5.26
C GLY A 293 -0.42 1.90 -6.31
N ALA A 294 -0.57 3.17 -6.74
CA ALA A 294 -1.53 3.60 -7.74
C ALA A 294 -1.48 2.76 -9.02
N MET A 295 -0.28 2.53 -9.57
CA MET A 295 -0.04 1.72 -10.76
C MET A 295 -0.43 0.26 -10.57
N ALA A 296 -0.16 -0.34 -9.41
CA ALA A 296 -0.50 -1.72 -9.12
C ALA A 296 -2.02 -1.92 -8.95
N ILE A 297 -2.71 -0.94 -8.35
CA ILE A 297 -4.15 -0.97 -8.08
C ILE A 297 -4.97 -0.73 -9.33
N PHE A 298 -4.52 0.19 -10.20
CA PHE A 298 -5.27 0.61 -11.38
C PHE A 298 -5.78 -0.55 -12.27
N PRO A 299 -5.02 -1.62 -12.54
CA PRO A 299 -5.52 -2.78 -13.28
C PRO A 299 -6.51 -3.65 -12.48
N VAL A 300 -6.58 -3.52 -11.15
CA VAL A 300 -7.43 -4.32 -10.25
C VAL A 300 -8.77 -3.64 -9.99
N LEU A 301 -8.77 -2.35 -9.67
CA LEU A 301 -9.99 -1.59 -9.35
C LEU A 301 -10.58 -0.89 -10.57
N LYS A 302 -11.92 -0.78 -10.60
CA LYS A 302 -12.61 0.13 -11.53
C LYS A 302 -12.19 1.57 -11.27
N LEU A 303 -12.39 2.45 -12.26
CA LEU A 303 -11.96 3.85 -12.17
C LEU A 303 -12.58 4.60 -10.99
N LYS A 304 -13.87 4.37 -10.68
CA LYS A 304 -14.56 5.07 -9.59
C LYS A 304 -14.01 4.71 -8.20
N PRO A 305 -13.89 3.42 -7.80
CA PRO A 305 -13.21 3.05 -6.54
C PRO A 305 -11.77 3.54 -6.46
N PHE A 306 -11.04 3.51 -7.57
CA PHE A 306 -9.67 4.00 -7.63
C PHE A 306 -9.56 5.51 -7.38
N LEU A 307 -10.41 6.32 -7.99
CA LEU A 307 -10.45 7.77 -7.75
C LEU A 307 -10.91 8.09 -6.34
N LEU A 308 -11.86 7.33 -5.79
CA LEU A 308 -12.29 7.46 -4.40
C LEU A 308 -11.10 7.22 -3.44
N TYR A 309 -10.34 6.15 -3.67
CA TYR A 309 -9.12 5.85 -2.92
C TYR A 309 -8.15 7.02 -2.93
N LEU A 310 -7.83 7.55 -4.13
CA LEU A 310 -6.87 8.64 -4.29
C LEU A 310 -7.34 9.91 -3.58
N PHE A 311 -8.64 10.23 -3.69
CA PHE A 311 -9.25 11.36 -3.02
C PHE A 311 -9.21 11.22 -1.49
N LEU A 312 -9.58 10.05 -0.95
CA LEU A 312 -9.56 9.79 0.48
C LEU A 312 -8.15 9.84 1.06
N ALA A 313 -7.19 9.25 0.36
CA ALA A 313 -5.80 9.25 0.76
C ALA A 313 -5.21 10.67 0.76
N ALA A 314 -5.45 11.47 -0.29
CA ALA A 314 -4.97 12.84 -0.35
C ALA A 314 -5.65 13.73 0.71
N SER A 315 -6.98 13.74 0.78
CA SER A 315 -7.74 14.56 1.73
C SER A 315 -7.47 14.19 3.17
N GLY A 316 -7.38 12.90 3.49
CA GLY A 316 -7.07 12.45 4.83
C GLY A 316 -5.60 12.65 5.22
N SER A 317 -4.66 12.62 4.27
CA SER A 317 -3.27 13.06 4.53
C SER A 317 -3.21 14.53 4.90
N MET A 318 -3.94 15.41 4.18
CA MET A 318 -4.05 16.84 4.52
C MET A 318 -4.68 17.04 5.89
N ALA A 319 -5.79 16.35 6.17
CA ALA A 319 -6.47 16.42 7.46
C ALA A 319 -5.56 15.97 8.61
N SER A 320 -4.80 14.89 8.42
CA SER A 320 -3.84 14.40 9.43
C SER A 320 -2.73 15.40 9.72
N GLY A 321 -2.21 16.07 8.69
CA GLY A 321 -1.20 17.11 8.83
C GLY A 321 -1.71 18.32 9.61
N TRP A 322 -2.88 18.85 9.24
CA TRP A 322 -3.48 19.97 9.97
C TRP A 322 -3.82 19.61 11.41
N LEU A 323 -4.43 18.43 11.63
CA LEU A 323 -4.77 17.98 12.97
C LEU A 323 -3.52 17.85 13.85
N PHE A 324 -2.45 17.27 13.32
CA PHE A 324 -1.18 17.17 14.04
C PHE A 324 -0.55 18.54 14.31
N GLY A 325 -0.61 19.45 13.34
CA GLY A 325 -0.15 20.82 13.48
C GLY A 325 -0.91 21.65 14.51
N PHE A 326 -2.19 21.37 14.75
CA PHE A 326 -2.98 22.02 15.81
C PHE A 326 -2.67 21.48 17.21
N LEU A 327 -2.11 20.28 17.32
CA LEU A 327 -1.81 19.61 18.59
C LEU A 327 -0.39 19.88 19.11
N GLN A 328 0.47 20.49 18.30
CA GLN A 328 1.85 20.88 18.65
C GLN A 328 1.98 22.40 18.75
#